data_AF-R5BEE8-F1
#
_entry.id   AF-R5BEE8-F1
#
_cell.length_a   1.000
_cell.length_b   1.000
_cell.length_c   1.000
_cell.angle_alpha   90.00
_cell.angle_beta   90.00
_cell.angle_gamma   90.00
#
_symmetry.space_group_name_H-M   'P 1'
#
loop_
_entity.id
_entity.type
_entity.pdbx_description
1 polymer ?
#
loop_
_entity_poly.entity_id
_entity_poly.type
_entity_poly.pdbx_seq_one_letter_code
_entity_poly.pdbx_strand_id
1 'polypeptide(L)'
;MNSNEMRKNLESDIQNLNGLILENKPNDEIAKLLHGVSENVSKLNLMVMNEEFSVLRASDKPMYNAIMALEVSKITLGQDKENGKYMLVDGKKIIDLAAFNRFCEPQKISNESGWVYRADNMARLLSAYATAELGGDWKELLNVYRMDKHTERTQEKNPISKTTLTKELQRLVDAIIFEDNGEGKNIYKVTSQDIAFMVLTACKAGKQPKTVTMPKGNTVIKLVVQVINRVITGTSYESLYERNK
;
A
#
# COMPACT_ATOMS: atom_id res chain seq x y z
N MET A 1 -23.79 -14.21 -6.76
CA MET A 1 -23.83 -13.41 -5.53
C MET A 1 -23.00 -12.16 -5.75
N ASN A 2 -23.57 -10.97 -5.63
CA ASN A 2 -22.84 -9.69 -5.70
C ASN A 2 -22.36 -9.24 -4.30
N SER A 3 -21.56 -8.17 -4.21
CA SER A 3 -21.00 -7.68 -2.94
C SER A 3 -22.09 -7.32 -1.91
N ASN A 4 -23.20 -6.72 -2.36
CA ASN A 4 -24.33 -6.34 -1.51
C ASN A 4 -25.05 -7.56 -0.91
N GLU A 5 -25.30 -8.60 -1.70
CA GLU A 5 -25.87 -9.86 -1.21
C GLU A 5 -24.94 -10.55 -0.22
N MET A 6 -23.63 -10.58 -0.51
CA MET A 6 -22.65 -11.17 0.39
C MET A 6 -22.58 -10.42 1.72
N ARG A 7 -22.66 -9.08 1.68
CA ARG A 7 -22.69 -8.25 2.89
C ARG A 7 -23.90 -8.57 3.76
N LYS A 8 -25.09 -8.67 3.18
CA LYS A 8 -26.32 -9.04 3.91
C LYS A 8 -26.22 -10.41 4.58
N ASN A 9 -25.69 -11.40 3.85
CA ASN A 9 -25.48 -12.74 4.41
C ASN A 9 -24.50 -12.69 5.58
N LEU A 10 -23.41 -11.92 5.46
CA LEU A 10 -22.41 -11.77 6.51
C LEU A 10 -22.95 -11.03 7.74
N GLU A 11 -23.81 -10.03 7.56
CA GLU A 11 -24.50 -9.35 8.66
C GLU A 11 -25.43 -10.32 9.40
N SER A 12 -26.11 -11.24 8.68
CA SER A 12 -26.90 -12.32 9.28
C SER A 12 -26.02 -13.32 10.06
N ASP A 13 -24.87 -13.72 9.51
CA ASP A 13 -23.92 -14.61 10.20
C ASP A 13 -23.39 -13.97 11.48
N ILE A 14 -23.11 -12.66 11.46
CA ILE A 14 -22.68 -11.89 12.63
C ILE A 14 -23.80 -11.77 13.66
N GLN A 15 -25.06 -11.59 13.25
CA GLN A 15 -26.19 -11.61 14.18
C GLN A 15 -26.31 -12.97 14.89
N ASN A 16 -26.17 -14.07 14.14
CA ASN A 16 -26.14 -15.41 14.72
C ASN A 16 -24.96 -15.59 15.69
N LEU A 17 -23.75 -15.16 15.31
CA LEU A 17 -22.56 -15.18 16.18
C LEU A 17 -22.80 -14.45 17.50
N ASN A 18 -23.36 -13.25 17.44
CA ASN A 18 -23.70 -12.48 18.63
C ASN A 18 -24.75 -13.18 19.50
N GLY A 19 -25.72 -13.87 18.89
CA GLY A 19 -26.69 -14.70 19.60
C GLY A 19 -26.03 -15.86 20.37
N LEU A 20 -25.13 -16.61 19.71
CA LEU A 20 -24.40 -17.71 20.36
C LEU A 20 -23.53 -17.24 21.54
N ILE A 21 -22.91 -16.06 21.41
CA ILE A 21 -22.12 -15.45 22.50
C ILE A 21 -23.03 -15.09 23.68
N LEU A 22 -24.20 -14.48 23.43
CA LEU A 22 -25.16 -14.13 24.48
C LEU A 22 -25.73 -15.38 25.18
N GLU A 23 -25.90 -16.48 24.45
CA GLU A 23 -26.34 -17.77 24.99
C GLU A 23 -25.24 -18.55 25.74
N ASN A 24 -24.03 -18.01 25.85
CA ASN A 24 -22.85 -18.68 26.45
C ASN A 24 -22.62 -20.09 25.86
N LYS A 25 -22.76 -20.21 24.53
CA LYS A 25 -22.50 -21.47 23.81
C LYS A 25 -21.03 -21.88 23.91
N PRO A 26 -20.70 -23.18 23.68
CA PRO A 26 -19.32 -23.65 23.75
C PRO A 26 -18.37 -22.83 22.88
N ASN A 27 -17.20 -22.50 23.42
CA ASN A 27 -16.20 -21.67 22.75
C ASN A 27 -15.79 -22.20 21.36
N ASP A 28 -15.81 -23.52 21.16
CA ASP A 28 -15.46 -24.14 19.88
C ASP A 28 -16.47 -23.81 18.77
N GLU A 29 -17.76 -23.67 19.08
CA GLU A 29 -18.80 -23.30 18.12
C GLU A 29 -18.66 -21.82 17.72
N ILE A 30 -18.44 -20.96 18.73
CA ILE A 30 -18.20 -19.53 18.53
C ILE A 30 -16.95 -19.30 17.69
N ALA A 31 -15.85 -20.00 17.98
CA ALA A 31 -14.59 -19.89 17.26
C ALA A 31 -14.72 -20.31 15.79
N LYS A 32 -15.43 -21.42 15.51
CA LYS A 32 -15.70 -21.87 14.14
C LYS A 32 -16.49 -20.83 13.33
N LEU A 33 -17.56 -20.29 13.91
CA LEU A 33 -18.37 -19.28 13.22
C LEU A 33 -17.60 -17.98 13.02
N LEU A 34 -16.84 -17.52 14.03
CA LEU A 34 -16.00 -16.34 13.94
C LEU A 34 -14.93 -16.47 12.83
N HIS A 35 -14.33 -17.65 12.68
CA HIS A 35 -13.40 -17.93 11.59
C HIS A 35 -14.10 -17.84 10.22
N GLY A 36 -15.27 -18.47 10.06
CA GLY A 36 -16.06 -18.41 8.83
C GLY A 36 -16.47 -16.97 8.46
N VAL A 37 -16.90 -16.18 9.45
CA VAL A 37 -17.18 -14.75 9.28
C VAL A 37 -15.93 -14.02 8.79
N SER A 38 -14.77 -14.26 9.41
CA SER A 38 -13.51 -13.59 9.04
C SER A 38 -13.05 -13.92 7.61
N GLU A 39 -13.22 -15.17 7.17
CA GLU A 39 -12.97 -15.57 5.77
C GLU A 39 -13.93 -14.88 4.80
N ASN A 40 -15.22 -14.79 5.16
CA ASN A 40 -16.22 -14.14 4.32
C ASN A 40 -16.04 -12.62 4.27
N VAL A 41 -15.58 -11.96 5.35
CA VAL A 41 -15.12 -10.56 5.31
C VAL A 41 -14.00 -10.38 4.28
N SER A 42 -13.05 -11.31 4.22
CA SER A 42 -11.93 -11.24 3.26
C SER A 42 -12.40 -11.39 1.81
N LYS A 43 -13.34 -12.31 1.56
CA LYS A 43 -13.98 -12.48 0.24
C LYS A 43 -14.81 -11.26 -0.16
N LEU A 44 -15.60 -10.71 0.77
CA LEU A 44 -16.38 -9.48 0.53
C LEU A 44 -15.46 -8.32 0.16
N ASN A 45 -14.35 -8.13 0.87
CA ASN A 45 -13.35 -7.12 0.52
C ASN A 45 -12.78 -7.31 -0.89
N LEU A 46 -12.53 -8.55 -1.32
CA LEU A 46 -12.06 -8.84 -2.67
C LEU A 46 -13.13 -8.45 -3.72
N MET A 47 -14.40 -8.75 -3.46
CA MET A 47 -15.50 -8.39 -4.36
C MET A 47 -15.67 -6.88 -4.49
N VAL A 48 -15.76 -6.17 -3.36
CA VAL A 48 -15.88 -4.70 -3.34
C VAL A 48 -14.69 -4.04 -4.04
N MET A 49 -13.47 -4.51 -3.77
CA MET A 49 -12.27 -3.99 -4.43
C MET A 49 -12.29 -4.24 -5.95
N ASN A 50 -12.74 -5.41 -6.41
CA ASN A 50 -12.85 -5.70 -7.83
C ASN A 50 -13.91 -4.84 -8.53
N GLU A 51 -15.02 -4.51 -7.85
CA GLU A 51 -16.04 -3.59 -8.34
C GLU A 51 -15.45 -2.18 -8.51
N GLU A 52 -14.77 -1.65 -7.49
CA GLU A 52 -14.07 -0.35 -7.57
C GLU A 52 -12.98 -0.33 -8.66
N PHE A 53 -12.18 -1.40 -8.76
CA PHE A 53 -11.17 -1.55 -9.80
C PHE A 53 -11.78 -1.61 -11.20
N SER A 54 -12.95 -2.23 -11.36
CA SER A 54 -13.65 -2.26 -12.65
C SER A 54 -14.07 -0.85 -13.10
N VAL A 55 -14.56 -0.04 -12.16
CA VAL A 55 -14.91 1.37 -12.42
C VAL A 55 -13.67 2.18 -12.80
N LEU A 56 -12.57 2.06 -12.04
CA LEU A 56 -11.32 2.76 -12.33
C LEU A 56 -10.71 2.33 -13.68
N ARG A 57 -10.74 1.03 -13.99
CA ARG A 57 -10.25 0.48 -15.26
C ARG A 57 -10.99 1.03 -16.47
N ALA A 58 -12.30 1.24 -16.34
CA ALA A 58 -13.16 1.76 -17.40
C ALA A 58 -13.02 3.28 -17.64
N SER A 59 -12.26 3.98 -16.79
CA SER A 59 -12.05 5.42 -16.94
C SER A 59 -11.05 5.76 -18.07
N ASP A 60 -10.99 7.05 -18.44
CA ASP A 60 -10.14 7.58 -19.51
C ASP A 60 -8.63 7.49 -19.23
N LYS A 61 -8.24 7.75 -17.98
CA LYS A 61 -6.86 7.63 -17.49
C LYS A 61 -6.83 6.74 -16.23
N PRO A 62 -6.93 5.39 -16.36
CA PRO A 62 -7.10 4.49 -15.22
C PRO A 62 -6.06 4.64 -14.10
N MET A 63 -4.78 4.73 -14.46
CA MET A 63 -3.70 4.89 -13.46
C MET A 63 -3.79 6.24 -12.74
N TYR A 64 -4.04 7.33 -13.47
CA TYR A 64 -4.22 8.66 -12.89
C TYR A 64 -5.43 8.70 -11.95
N ASN A 65 -6.57 8.17 -12.39
CA ASN A 65 -7.81 8.16 -11.61
C ASN A 65 -7.69 7.27 -10.37
N ALA A 66 -6.94 6.16 -10.43
CA ALA A 66 -6.62 5.34 -9.27
C ALA A 66 -5.75 6.09 -8.25
N ILE A 67 -4.74 6.83 -8.72
CA ILE A 67 -3.89 7.67 -7.85
C ILE A 67 -4.70 8.82 -7.23
N MET A 68 -5.59 9.44 -8.00
CA MET A 68 -6.48 10.51 -7.52
C MET A 68 -7.49 10.01 -6.48
N ALA A 69 -8.07 8.82 -6.70
CA ALA A 69 -8.96 8.19 -5.73
C ALA A 69 -8.24 7.91 -4.40
N LEU A 70 -6.95 7.54 -4.47
CA LEU A 70 -6.00 7.29 -3.38
C LEU A 70 -6.35 6.10 -2.47
N GLU A 71 -7.62 5.93 -2.14
CA GLU A 71 -8.15 4.94 -1.23
C GLU A 71 -9.24 4.12 -1.88
N VAL A 72 -9.33 2.87 -1.44
CA VAL A 72 -10.39 1.92 -1.78
C VAL A 72 -11.11 1.49 -0.52
N SER A 73 -12.36 1.05 -0.66
CA SER A 73 -13.14 0.58 0.48
C SER A 73 -12.48 -0.64 1.15
N LYS A 74 -12.59 -0.69 2.47
CA LYS A 74 -12.16 -1.82 3.29
C LYS A 74 -13.18 -2.06 4.37
N ILE A 75 -13.68 -3.28 4.44
CA ILE A 75 -14.60 -3.72 5.48
C ILE A 75 -13.81 -4.54 6.50
N THR A 76 -14.01 -4.28 7.79
CA THR A 76 -13.39 -5.05 8.87
C THR A 76 -14.44 -5.62 9.80
N LEU A 77 -14.14 -6.78 10.40
CA LEU A 77 -14.90 -7.25 11.54
C LEU A 77 -14.45 -6.46 12.77
N GLY A 78 -15.33 -5.59 13.26
CA GLY A 78 -15.14 -4.85 14.50
C GLY A 78 -15.84 -5.54 15.67
N GLN A 79 -15.47 -5.12 16.86
CA GLN A 79 -16.16 -5.47 18.10
C GLN A 79 -16.47 -4.17 18.86
N ASP A 80 -17.72 -4.01 19.24
CA ASP A 80 -18.17 -2.91 20.09
C ASP A 80 -17.46 -3.01 21.45
N LYS A 81 -16.93 -1.88 21.92
CA LYS A 81 -16.11 -1.82 23.14
C LYS A 81 -16.93 -1.91 24.42
N GLU A 82 -18.22 -1.56 24.37
CA GLU A 82 -19.09 -1.50 25.54
C GLU A 82 -19.81 -2.83 25.78
N ASN A 83 -20.35 -3.42 24.71
CA ASN A 83 -21.16 -4.63 24.80
C ASN A 83 -20.51 -5.87 24.18
N GLY A 84 -19.33 -5.74 23.56
CA GLY A 84 -18.59 -6.86 22.99
C GLY A 84 -19.21 -7.44 21.71
N LYS A 85 -20.23 -6.79 21.15
CA LYS A 85 -20.95 -7.26 19.95
C LYS A 85 -20.10 -7.08 18.70
N TYR A 86 -20.03 -8.12 17.87
CA TYR A 86 -19.38 -8.06 16.58
C TYR A 86 -20.24 -7.32 15.54
N MET A 87 -19.59 -6.58 14.66
CA MET A 87 -20.23 -5.82 13.57
C MET A 87 -19.28 -5.63 12.38
N LEU A 88 -19.84 -5.38 11.20
CA LEU A 88 -19.05 -4.87 10.08
C LEU A 88 -18.78 -3.38 10.28
N VAL A 89 -17.53 -3.00 10.08
CA VAL A 89 -17.08 -1.60 10.13
C VAL A 89 -16.53 -1.23 8.77
N ASP A 90 -17.13 -0.21 8.16
CA ASP A 90 -16.64 0.38 6.93
C ASP A 90 -15.44 1.28 7.21
N GLY A 91 -14.43 1.14 6.38
CA GLY A 91 -13.24 1.96 6.40
C GLY A 91 -12.65 2.07 5.01
N LYS A 92 -11.46 2.66 4.97
CA LYS A 92 -10.70 2.86 3.74
C LYS A 92 -9.28 2.35 3.92
N LYS A 93 -8.64 2.02 2.80
CA LYS A 93 -7.21 1.72 2.75
C LYS A 93 -6.60 2.34 1.51
N ILE A 94 -5.33 2.73 1.57
CA ILE A 94 -4.59 3.14 0.38
C ILE A 94 -4.66 2.06 -0.68
N ILE A 95 -4.97 2.46 -1.91
CA ILE A 95 -5.03 1.57 -3.07
C ILE A 95 -3.67 0.89 -3.29
N ASP A 96 -3.72 -0.41 -3.58
CA ASP A 96 -2.56 -1.16 -4.00
C ASP A 96 -2.45 -1.06 -5.54
N LEU A 97 -1.64 -0.13 -6.04
CA LEU A 97 -1.49 0.08 -7.48
C LEU A 97 -0.89 -1.14 -8.19
N ALA A 98 -0.12 -2.00 -7.52
CA ALA A 98 0.38 -3.21 -8.16
C ALA A 98 -0.76 -4.22 -8.37
N ALA A 99 -1.64 -4.38 -7.37
CA ALA A 99 -2.85 -5.19 -7.51
C ALA A 99 -3.79 -4.64 -8.59
N PHE A 100 -4.00 -3.32 -8.62
CA PHE A 100 -4.82 -2.65 -9.64
C PHE A 100 -4.22 -2.80 -11.04
N ASN A 101 -2.90 -2.60 -11.20
CA ASN A 101 -2.22 -2.77 -12.48
C ASN A 101 -2.37 -4.21 -13.01
N ARG A 102 -2.23 -5.21 -12.14
CA ARG A 102 -2.45 -6.62 -12.50
C ARG A 102 -3.91 -6.89 -12.88
N PHE A 103 -4.87 -6.32 -12.14
CA PHE A 103 -6.30 -6.46 -12.44
C PHE A 103 -6.66 -5.92 -13.83
N CYS A 104 -5.96 -4.88 -14.29
CA CYS A 104 -6.20 -4.29 -15.61
C CYS A 104 -5.62 -5.10 -16.77
N GLU A 105 -4.75 -6.09 -16.54
CA GLU A 105 -4.17 -6.89 -17.61
C GLU A 105 -5.27 -7.51 -18.51
N PRO A 106 -5.07 -7.56 -19.85
CA PRO A 106 -3.87 -7.16 -20.59
C PRO A 106 -3.79 -5.65 -20.94
N GLN A 107 -4.72 -4.81 -20.46
CA GLN A 107 -4.67 -3.36 -20.70
C GLN A 107 -3.45 -2.76 -20.00
N LYS A 108 -2.52 -2.20 -20.78
CA LYS A 108 -1.36 -1.50 -20.23
C LYS A 108 -1.81 -0.13 -19.70
N ILE A 109 -1.82 0.02 -18.37
CA ILE A 109 -2.20 1.28 -17.70
C ILE A 109 -1.01 2.04 -17.10
N SER A 110 0.11 1.37 -16.82
CA SER A 110 1.36 2.03 -16.40
C SER A 110 2.18 2.49 -17.61
N ASN A 111 3.04 3.49 -17.41
CA ASN A 111 3.93 3.96 -18.47
C ASN A 111 4.97 2.87 -18.86
N GLU A 112 5.61 2.26 -17.86
CA GLU A 112 6.58 1.18 -18.05
C GLU A 112 6.11 -0.13 -17.40
N SER A 113 6.44 -1.26 -18.01
CA SER A 113 6.20 -2.58 -17.43
C SER A 113 7.24 -2.92 -16.35
N GLY A 114 6.87 -3.74 -15.38
CA GLY A 114 7.80 -4.17 -14.32
C GLY A 114 8.18 -3.09 -13.31
N TRP A 115 7.48 -1.95 -13.27
CA TRP A 115 7.72 -0.88 -12.30
C TRP A 115 7.64 -1.35 -10.84
N VAL A 116 6.85 -2.41 -10.57
CA VAL A 116 6.72 -3.00 -9.23
C VAL A 116 8.07 -3.44 -8.65
N TYR A 117 8.98 -3.98 -9.49
CA TYR A 117 10.32 -4.39 -9.05
C TYR A 117 11.18 -3.19 -8.62
N ARG A 118 10.95 -2.00 -9.21
CA ARG A 118 11.64 -0.77 -8.81
C ARG A 118 11.26 -0.33 -7.39
N ALA A 119 10.06 -0.70 -6.90
CA ALA A 119 9.63 -0.38 -5.53
C ALA A 119 10.38 -1.20 -4.47
N ASP A 120 10.74 -2.46 -4.75
CA ASP A 120 11.59 -3.26 -3.86
C ASP A 120 13.01 -2.68 -3.77
N ASN A 121 13.58 -2.24 -4.90
CA ASN A 121 14.86 -1.55 -4.88
C ASN A 121 14.77 -0.25 -4.07
N MET A 122 13.70 0.53 -4.25
CA MET A 122 13.47 1.75 -3.47
C MET A 122 13.38 1.46 -1.96
N ALA A 123 12.69 0.38 -1.54
CA ALA A 123 12.64 -0.04 -0.13
C ALA A 123 14.05 -0.24 0.44
N ARG A 124 14.89 -0.97 -0.29
CA ARG A 124 16.28 -1.23 0.08
C ARG A 124 17.11 0.07 0.19
N LEU A 125 16.96 0.99 -0.77
CA LEU A 125 17.72 2.24 -0.79
C LEU A 125 17.30 3.20 0.33
N LEU A 126 16.00 3.32 0.61
CA LEU A 126 15.50 4.09 1.75
C LEU A 126 16.06 3.56 3.07
N SER A 127 16.10 2.24 3.24
CA SER A 127 16.68 1.61 4.43
C SER A 127 18.18 1.79 4.54
N ALA A 128 18.92 1.72 3.43
CA ALA A 128 20.36 2.00 3.43
C ALA A 128 20.64 3.44 3.84
N TYR A 129 19.88 4.40 3.31
CA TYR A 129 19.97 5.80 3.71
C TYR A 129 19.64 6.00 5.19
N ALA A 130 18.51 5.46 5.67
CA ALA A 130 18.12 5.60 7.07
C ALA A 130 19.15 4.98 8.04
N THR A 131 19.74 3.82 7.70
CA THR A 131 20.83 3.22 8.46
C THR A 131 22.06 4.13 8.49
N ALA A 132 22.42 4.74 7.35
CA ALA A 132 23.54 5.67 7.27
C ALA A 132 23.33 6.92 8.13
N GLU A 133 22.12 7.49 8.12
CA GLU A 133 21.75 8.65 8.96
C GLU A 133 21.82 8.34 10.46
N LEU A 134 21.58 7.08 10.86
CA LEU A 134 21.78 6.61 12.24
C LEU A 134 23.24 6.28 12.57
N GLY A 135 24.16 6.43 11.62
CA GLY A 135 25.58 6.09 11.76
C GLY A 135 25.87 4.57 11.78
N GLY A 136 24.98 3.77 11.20
CA GLY A 136 25.14 2.31 11.05
C GLY A 136 25.81 1.91 9.73
N ASP A 137 26.13 0.62 9.58
CA ASP A 137 26.73 0.08 8.36
C ASP A 137 25.66 -0.24 7.30
N TRP A 138 25.41 0.73 6.43
CA TRP A 138 24.48 0.56 5.32
C TRP A 138 24.99 -0.41 4.24
N LYS A 139 26.31 -0.61 4.10
CA LYS A 139 26.87 -1.53 3.09
C LYS A 139 26.62 -2.98 3.49
N GLU A 140 26.76 -3.28 4.77
CA GLU A 140 26.38 -4.58 5.32
C GLU A 140 24.90 -4.88 5.04
N LEU A 141 24.01 -3.90 5.29
CA LEU A 141 22.58 -4.03 4.96
C LEU A 141 22.39 -4.38 3.48
N LEU A 142 23.05 -3.68 2.56
CA LEU A 142 22.94 -3.96 1.13
C LEU A 142 23.47 -5.34 0.73
N ASN A 143 24.43 -5.91 1.46
CA ASN A 143 25.03 -7.20 1.18
C ASN A 143 24.21 -8.39 1.72
N VAL A 144 23.52 -8.20 2.86
CA VAL A 144 22.76 -9.26 3.53
C VAL A 144 21.41 -9.50 2.85
N TYR A 145 20.79 -8.46 2.29
CA TYR A 145 19.48 -8.57 1.66
C TYR A 145 19.58 -8.99 0.19
N ARG A 146 19.32 -10.29 -0.05
CA ARG A 146 19.11 -10.82 -1.41
C ARG A 146 17.80 -10.27 -1.98
N MET A 147 17.88 -9.71 -3.19
CA MET A 147 16.72 -9.27 -3.94
C MET A 147 16.31 -10.31 -4.98
N ASP A 148 15.11 -10.16 -5.55
CA ASP A 148 14.74 -10.91 -6.74
C ASP A 148 15.66 -10.54 -7.92
N LYS A 149 15.95 -11.51 -8.79
CA LYS A 149 16.84 -11.34 -9.96
C LYS A 149 16.39 -10.20 -10.89
N HIS A 150 15.09 -9.92 -10.98
CA HIS A 150 14.55 -8.80 -11.75
C HIS A 150 14.88 -7.45 -11.10
N THR A 151 14.89 -7.39 -9.77
CA THR A 151 15.22 -6.21 -8.97
C THR A 151 16.73 -5.93 -8.95
N GLU A 152 17.57 -6.97 -9.00
CA GLU A 152 19.04 -6.80 -9.10
C GLU A 152 19.48 -6.03 -10.36
N ARG A 153 18.71 -6.13 -11.45
CA ARG A 153 18.99 -5.43 -12.71
C ARG A 153 18.74 -3.92 -12.65
N THR A 154 18.08 -3.41 -11.62
CA THR A 154 17.76 -1.98 -11.47
C THR A 154 18.76 -1.23 -10.58
N GLN A 155 19.93 -1.79 -10.28
CA GLN A 155 20.88 -1.21 -9.33
C GLN A 155 21.79 -0.13 -9.95
N GLU A 156 21.90 1.04 -9.30
CA GLU A 156 23.01 1.98 -9.48
C GLU A 156 24.14 1.70 -8.46
N LYS A 157 25.40 1.94 -8.87
CA LYS A 157 26.62 1.53 -8.15
C LYS A 157 26.87 2.21 -6.80
N ASN A 158 26.16 3.28 -6.43
CA ASN A 158 26.30 3.94 -5.11
C ASN A 158 25.19 5.00 -4.87
N PRO A 159 24.03 4.66 -4.26
CA PRO A 159 22.99 5.67 -4.04
C PRO A 159 22.48 5.69 -2.60
N ILE A 160 23.20 6.41 -1.71
CA ILE A 160 22.69 6.78 -0.38
C ILE A 160 22.60 8.30 -0.17
N SER A 161 22.69 9.10 -1.24
CA SER A 161 22.43 10.54 -1.13
C SER A 161 20.95 10.84 -1.35
N LYS A 162 20.43 11.86 -0.67
CA LYS A 162 19.06 12.34 -0.86
C LYS A 162 18.77 12.73 -2.31
N THR A 163 19.76 13.29 -3.02
CA THR A 163 19.69 13.61 -4.44
C THR A 163 19.52 12.35 -5.30
N THR A 164 20.28 11.30 -5.01
CA THR A 164 20.18 10.05 -5.77
C THR A 164 18.85 9.35 -5.50
N LEU A 165 18.40 9.30 -4.24
CA LEU A 165 17.08 8.76 -3.89
C LEU A 165 15.95 9.52 -4.59
N THR A 166 16.05 10.85 -4.67
CA THR A 166 15.04 11.67 -5.38
C THR A 166 15.00 11.31 -6.87
N LYS A 167 16.15 11.07 -7.50
CA LYS A 167 16.21 10.61 -8.90
C LYS A 167 15.61 9.22 -9.08
N GLU A 168 15.89 8.28 -8.17
CA GLU A 168 15.30 6.95 -8.20
C GLU A 168 13.79 6.98 -7.99
N LEU A 169 13.30 7.86 -7.11
CA LEU A 169 11.87 8.05 -6.90
C LEU A 169 11.23 8.66 -8.15
N GLN A 170 11.87 9.63 -8.78
CA GLN A 170 11.37 10.19 -10.04
C GLN A 170 11.27 9.12 -11.13
N ARG A 171 12.29 8.25 -11.27
CA ARG A 171 12.23 7.12 -12.23
C ARG A 171 11.10 6.14 -11.94
N LEU A 172 10.82 5.88 -10.66
CA LEU A 172 9.68 5.04 -10.27
C LEU A 172 8.35 5.73 -10.58
N VAL A 173 8.22 7.03 -10.32
CA VAL A 173 7.04 7.81 -10.68
C VAL A 173 6.85 7.81 -12.20
N ASP A 174 7.89 8.10 -12.98
CA ASP A 174 7.86 8.08 -14.44
C ASP A 174 7.45 6.71 -15.00
N ALA A 175 7.86 5.62 -14.34
CA ALA A 175 7.46 4.26 -14.72
C ALA A 175 5.98 3.96 -14.42
N ILE A 176 5.42 4.56 -13.35
CA ILE A 176 4.00 4.41 -12.97
C ILE A 176 3.11 5.28 -13.85
N ILE A 177 3.40 6.57 -13.92
CA ILE A 177 2.60 7.58 -14.60
C ILE A 177 3.51 8.65 -15.21
N PHE A 178 3.31 8.94 -16.49
CA PHE A 178 4.08 9.93 -17.22
C PHE A 178 3.15 10.81 -18.06
N GLU A 179 3.29 12.11 -17.90
CA GLU A 179 2.64 13.10 -18.77
C GLU A 179 3.68 14.16 -19.10
N ASP A 180 3.91 14.40 -20.39
CA ASP A 180 5.02 15.23 -20.86
C ASP A 180 4.74 16.71 -20.57
N ASN A 181 5.74 17.42 -20.03
CA ASN A 181 5.71 18.86 -19.82
C ASN A 181 6.03 19.68 -21.08
N GLY A 182 6.21 19.03 -22.24
CA GLY A 182 6.63 19.64 -23.49
C GLY A 182 8.14 19.65 -23.71
N GLU A 183 8.93 19.16 -22.75
CA GLU A 183 10.39 19.03 -22.81
C GLU A 183 10.87 17.57 -22.73
N GLY A 184 9.97 16.60 -22.88
CA GLY A 184 10.28 15.18 -22.69
C GLY A 184 10.45 14.81 -21.22
N LYS A 185 9.88 15.58 -20.29
CA LYS A 185 9.98 15.36 -18.84
C LYS A 185 8.58 15.23 -18.24
N ASN A 186 8.45 14.34 -17.27
CA ASN A 186 7.18 14.17 -16.55
C ASN A 186 6.75 15.44 -15.81
N ILE A 187 5.50 15.87 -15.92
CA ILE A 187 4.93 16.98 -15.15
C ILE A 187 4.86 16.66 -13.65
N TYR A 188 4.75 15.38 -13.28
CA TYR A 188 4.68 14.95 -11.88
C TYR A 188 6.09 14.88 -11.29
N LYS A 189 6.53 15.98 -10.66
CA LYS A 189 7.88 16.11 -10.08
C LYS A 189 7.90 15.82 -8.59
N VAL A 190 8.74 14.87 -8.19
CA VAL A 190 9.03 14.59 -6.78
C VAL A 190 10.18 15.46 -6.26
N THR A 191 10.23 15.65 -4.95
CA THR A 191 11.24 16.45 -4.28
C THR A 191 11.96 15.67 -3.19
N SER A 192 13.03 16.27 -2.66
CA SER A 192 13.76 15.70 -1.53
C SER A 192 12.89 15.59 -0.26
N GLN A 193 11.86 16.42 -0.11
CA GLN A 193 10.93 16.33 1.01
C GLN A 193 10.06 15.06 0.92
N ASP A 194 9.76 14.57 -0.30
CA ASP A 194 9.05 13.29 -0.47
C ASP A 194 9.90 12.12 0.01
N ILE A 195 11.23 12.17 -0.23
CA ILE A 195 12.16 11.19 0.34
C ILE A 195 12.15 11.25 1.87
N ALA A 196 12.16 12.45 2.47
CA ALA A 196 12.11 12.58 3.93
C ALA A 196 10.82 11.99 4.51
N PHE A 197 9.67 12.26 3.88
CA PHE A 197 8.40 11.62 4.24
C PHE A 197 8.50 10.10 4.15
N MET A 198 8.93 9.56 3.01
CA MET A 198 9.02 8.12 2.79
C MET A 198 9.97 7.43 3.79
N VAL A 199 11.12 8.02 4.09
CA VAL A 199 12.08 7.47 5.08
C VAL A 199 11.45 7.41 6.47
N LEU A 200 10.87 8.53 6.94
CA LEU A 200 10.28 8.62 8.28
C LEU A 200 9.08 7.70 8.47
N THR A 201 8.31 7.47 7.41
CA THR A 201 7.12 6.62 7.47
C THR A 201 7.42 5.14 7.24
N ALA A 202 8.35 4.81 6.33
CA ALA A 202 8.61 3.42 5.94
C ALA A 202 9.66 2.74 6.82
N CYS A 203 10.72 3.44 7.22
CA CYS A 203 11.87 2.86 7.92
C CYS A 203 11.68 2.98 9.43
N LYS A 204 11.33 1.87 10.07
CA LYS A 204 11.20 1.77 11.53
C LYS A 204 12.52 1.39 12.16
N ALA A 205 12.73 1.72 13.43
CA ALA A 205 13.89 1.25 14.18
C ALA A 205 14.02 -0.29 14.11
N GLY A 206 15.25 -0.77 13.90
CA GLY A 206 15.57 -2.19 13.94
C GLY A 206 15.76 -2.69 15.37
N LYS A 207 15.93 -4.00 15.52
CA LYS A 207 16.18 -4.63 16.84
C LYS A 207 17.58 -4.32 17.39
N GLN A 208 18.54 -4.03 16.50
CA GLN A 208 19.92 -3.74 16.86
C GLN A 208 20.18 -2.22 16.83
N PRO A 209 21.12 -1.70 17.65
CA PRO A 209 21.50 -0.29 17.60
C PRO A 209 21.87 0.15 16.19
N LYS A 210 21.44 1.36 15.79
CA LYS A 210 21.76 1.97 14.49
C LYS A 210 21.32 1.14 13.27
N THR A 211 20.32 0.28 13.42
CA THR A 211 19.71 -0.47 12.32
C THR A 211 18.27 -0.04 12.10
N VAL A 212 17.77 -0.26 10.90
CA VAL A 212 16.35 -0.06 10.55
C VAL A 212 15.73 -1.37 10.08
N THR A 213 14.43 -1.51 10.30
CA THR A 213 13.62 -2.55 9.67
C THR A 213 13.30 -2.13 8.25
N MET A 214 13.66 -2.98 7.27
CA MET A 214 13.37 -2.70 5.87
C MET A 214 11.85 -2.80 5.60
N PRO A 215 11.23 -1.79 4.95
CA PRO A 215 9.84 -1.88 4.56
C PRO A 215 9.65 -2.93 3.46
N LYS A 216 8.43 -3.47 3.35
CA LYS A 216 8.07 -4.32 2.20
C LYS A 216 7.88 -3.45 0.95
N GLY A 217 8.11 -4.01 -0.24
CA GLY A 217 7.83 -3.32 -1.50
C GLY A 217 6.43 -2.73 -1.58
N ASN A 218 5.40 -3.47 -1.16
CA ASN A 218 4.03 -2.94 -1.14
C ASN A 218 3.85 -1.73 -0.20
N THR A 219 4.58 -1.66 0.90
CA THR A 219 4.58 -0.45 1.75
C THR A 219 5.13 0.74 0.98
N VAL A 220 6.22 0.55 0.23
CA VAL A 220 6.79 1.60 -0.63
C VAL A 220 5.82 2.00 -1.73
N ILE A 221 5.16 1.04 -2.39
CA ILE A 221 4.16 1.32 -3.42
C ILE A 221 3.07 2.24 -2.86
N LYS A 222 2.50 1.93 -1.70
CA LYS A 222 1.47 2.75 -1.04
C LYS A 222 1.95 4.16 -0.70
N LEU A 223 3.22 4.31 -0.31
CA LEU A 223 3.79 5.64 -0.06
C LEU A 223 4.03 6.41 -1.35
N VAL A 224 4.45 5.74 -2.42
CA VAL A 224 4.58 6.35 -3.75
C VAL A 224 3.23 6.82 -4.27
N VAL A 225 2.14 6.06 -4.09
CA VAL A 225 0.77 6.52 -4.44
C VAL A 225 0.46 7.84 -3.73
N GLN A 226 0.74 7.90 -2.44
CA GLN A 226 0.49 9.11 -1.63
C GLN A 226 1.35 10.29 -2.08
N VAL A 227 2.62 10.05 -2.43
CA VAL A 227 3.51 11.08 -2.98
C VAL A 227 2.99 11.60 -4.32
N ILE A 228 2.61 10.72 -5.26
CA ILE A 228 2.09 11.16 -6.56
C ILE A 228 0.76 11.90 -6.36
N ASN A 229 -0.14 11.38 -5.53
CA ASN A 229 -1.40 12.06 -5.20
C ASN A 229 -1.15 13.45 -4.62
N ARG A 230 -0.18 13.59 -3.71
CA ARG A 230 0.24 14.88 -3.13
C ARG A 230 0.79 15.84 -4.18
N VAL A 231 1.60 15.34 -5.12
CA VAL A 231 2.11 16.15 -6.25
C VAL A 231 0.98 16.65 -7.14
N ILE A 232 -0.03 15.81 -7.42
CA ILE A 232 -1.19 16.18 -8.24
C ILE A 232 -2.11 17.16 -7.51
N THR A 233 -2.44 16.89 -6.24
CA THR A 233 -3.47 17.62 -5.48
C THR A 233 -2.94 18.80 -4.70
N GLY A 234 -1.62 18.90 -4.49
CA GLY A 234 -1.02 19.91 -3.62
C GLY A 234 -1.21 19.65 -2.12
N THR A 235 -1.61 18.44 -1.72
CA THR A 235 -1.81 18.07 -0.30
C THR A 235 -0.56 18.37 0.56
N SER A 236 -0.76 18.81 1.80
CA SER A 236 0.34 19.11 2.73
C SER A 236 0.99 17.85 3.31
N TYR A 237 2.27 17.94 3.69
CA TYR A 237 2.96 16.83 4.37
C TYR A 237 2.33 16.48 5.73
N GLU A 238 1.77 17.45 6.43
CA GLU A 238 1.03 17.22 7.68
C GLU A 238 -0.10 16.20 7.48
N SER A 239 -0.91 16.40 6.43
CA SER A 239 -1.98 15.45 6.08
C SER A 239 -1.44 14.07 5.73
N LEU A 240 -0.28 13.99 5.04
CA LEU A 240 0.37 12.71 4.76
C LEU A 240 0.84 12.03 6.05
N TYR A 241 1.44 12.76 6.99
CA TYR A 241 1.88 12.19 8.26
C TYR A 241 0.69 11.72 9.10
N GLU A 242 -0.39 12.51 9.23
CA GLU A 242 -1.60 12.09 9.95
C GLU A 242 -2.20 10.80 9.39
N ARG A 243 -2.21 10.64 8.05
CA ARG A 243 -2.72 9.41 7.42
C ARG A 243 -1.89 8.16 7.75
N ASN A 244 -0.62 8.31 8.08
CA ASN A 244 0.30 7.19 8.33
C ASN A 244 0.71 7.04 9.80
N LYS A 245 0.03 7.72 10.73
CA LYS A 245 0.11 7.43 12.16
C LYS A 245 -0.60 6.13 12.49
#